data_AF-A0A7C9CZZ3-F1
#
_entry.id   AF-A0A7C9CZZ3-F1
#
_cell.length_a   1.000
_cell.length_b   1.000
_cell.length_c   1.000
_cell.angle_alpha   90.00
_cell.angle_beta   90.00
_cell.angle_gamma   90.00
#
_symmetry.space_group_name_H-M   'P 1'
#
loop_
_entity.id
_entity.type
_entity.pdbx_description
1 polymer ?
#
loop_
_entity_poly.entity_id
_entity_poly.type
_entity_poly.pdbx_seq_one_letter_code
_entity_poly.pdbx_strand_id
1 'polypeptide(L)'
;GHGGEEDDGDEEEEVEKLEQEVMQMADKLKKYRSTLPDQLKSALTSVLASQRPIISLPDHDGSEPGTSGRFHHGAEPGPGNPNGVLTPDNDEKTPDDVELLRDKISSNISTMPNVLKRMNECISRIDKLVSSNETIHPAFKRKKS
;
A
#
# COMPACT_ATOMS: atom_id res chain seq x y z
N GLY A 1 15.97 56.99 44.77
CA GLY A 1 16.54 55.87 44.00
C GLY A 1 15.77 55.79 42.71
N HIS A 2 16.44 56.00 41.59
CA HIS A 2 15.96 55.63 40.26
C HIS A 2 16.72 54.36 39.88
N GLY A 3 16.03 53.33 39.42
CA GLY A 3 16.63 52.05 39.07
C GLY A 3 15.57 50.98 38.84
N GLY A 4 14.63 51.24 37.92
CA GLY A 4 13.57 50.30 37.56
C GLY A 4 13.13 50.40 36.10
N GLU A 5 13.94 50.99 35.22
CA GLU A 5 13.59 51.20 33.81
C GLU A 5 14.49 50.39 32.85
N GLU A 6 15.46 49.64 33.37
CA GLU A 6 16.43 48.87 32.56
C GLU A 6 16.04 47.38 32.40
N ASP A 7 15.07 46.88 33.19
CA ASP A 7 14.68 45.46 33.24
C ASP A 7 13.47 45.15 32.31
N ASP A 8 12.48 46.05 32.25
CA ASP A 8 11.27 45.92 31.40
C ASP A 8 11.58 45.89 29.89
N GLY A 9 12.62 46.60 29.44
CA GLY A 9 12.96 46.71 28.02
C GLY A 9 13.58 45.43 27.44
N ASP A 10 14.38 44.73 28.24
CA ASP A 10 14.98 43.44 27.87
C ASP A 10 13.91 42.33 27.84
N GLU A 11 12.95 42.37 28.76
CA GLU A 11 11.81 41.45 28.78
C GLU A 11 10.88 41.64 27.56
N GLU A 12 10.61 42.89 27.14
CA GLU A 12 9.76 43.18 25.98
C GLU A 12 10.40 42.69 24.66
N GLU A 13 11.72 42.85 24.49
CA GLU A 13 12.46 42.32 23.34
C GLU A 13 12.46 40.79 23.29
N GLU A 14 12.62 40.13 24.45
CA GLU A 14 12.56 38.66 24.54
C GLU A 14 11.16 38.13 24.16
N VAL A 15 10.10 38.79 24.62
CA VAL A 15 8.72 38.45 24.27
C VAL A 15 8.47 38.60 22.77
N GLU A 16 8.89 39.71 22.16
CA GLU A 16 8.73 39.93 20.72
C GLU A 16 9.43 38.83 19.90
N LYS A 17 10.65 38.46 20.32
CA LYS A 17 11.41 37.38 19.68
C LYS A 17 10.69 36.03 19.78
N LEU A 18 10.11 35.71 20.94
CA LEU A 18 9.35 34.48 21.15
C LEU A 18 8.09 34.45 20.28
N GLU A 19 7.36 35.56 20.17
CA GLU A 19 6.21 35.67 19.30
C GLU A 19 6.57 35.44 17.82
N GLN A 20 7.69 36.02 17.37
CA GLN A 20 8.21 35.78 16.02
C GLN A 20 8.57 34.29 15.80
N GLU A 21 9.20 33.64 16.78
CA GLU A 21 9.54 32.21 16.68
C GLU A 21 8.29 31.33 16.62
N VAL A 22 7.28 31.61 17.46
CA VAL A 22 6.00 30.90 17.45
C VAL A 22 5.29 31.06 16.10
N MET A 23 5.30 32.26 15.54
CA MET A 23 4.70 32.52 14.23
C MET A 23 5.44 31.77 13.12
N GLN A 24 6.78 31.78 13.12
CA GLN A 24 7.58 31.00 12.17
C GLN A 24 7.33 29.49 12.30
N MET A 25 7.21 28.98 13.53
CA MET A 25 6.86 27.58 13.77
C MET A 25 5.47 27.25 13.23
N ALA A 26 4.47 28.10 13.46
CA ALA A 26 3.11 27.91 12.96
C ALA A 26 3.08 27.81 11.43
N ASP A 27 3.80 28.69 10.73
CA ASP A 27 3.92 28.68 9.27
C ASP A 27 4.61 27.42 8.77
N LYS A 28 5.70 27.00 9.43
CA LYS A 28 6.42 25.76 9.10
C LYS A 28 5.51 24.54 9.28
N LEU A 29 4.73 24.51 10.35
CA LEU A 29 3.80 23.42 10.65
C LEU A 29 2.65 23.37 9.64
N LYS A 30 2.11 24.53 9.25
CA LYS A 30 1.12 24.65 8.17
C LYS A 30 1.67 24.12 6.85
N LYS A 31 2.90 24.50 6.48
CA LYS A 31 3.60 24.03 5.27
C LYS A 31 3.81 22.52 5.29
N TYR A 32 4.23 21.95 6.41
CA TYR A 32 4.41 20.49 6.50
C TYR A 32 3.08 19.76 6.41
N ARG A 33 2.03 20.23 7.08
CA ARG A 33 0.69 19.63 7.01
C ARG A 33 0.12 19.66 5.61
N SER A 34 0.40 20.70 4.82
CA SER A 34 -0.07 20.78 3.43
C SER A 34 0.76 19.96 2.45
N THR A 35 2.08 19.80 2.67
CA THR A 35 2.96 19.16 1.68
C THR A 35 3.30 17.69 1.98
N LEU A 36 3.41 17.29 3.24
CA LEU A 36 3.79 15.92 3.62
C LEU A 36 2.84 14.84 3.06
N PRO A 37 1.51 14.99 3.11
CA PRO A 37 0.61 13.95 2.61
C PRO A 37 0.82 13.66 1.12
N ASP A 38 1.03 14.70 0.31
CA ASP A 38 1.20 14.55 -1.14
C ASP A 38 2.61 14.05 -1.50
N GLN A 39 3.63 14.50 -0.76
CA GLN A 39 4.99 13.94 -0.88
C GLN A 39 5.02 12.44 -0.55
N LEU A 40 4.33 12.02 0.52
CA LEU A 40 4.26 10.61 0.88
C LEU A 40 3.49 9.79 -0.16
N LYS A 41 2.34 10.29 -0.63
CA LYS A 41 1.57 9.62 -1.69
C LYS A 41 2.41 9.45 -2.95
N SER A 42 3.02 10.53 -3.44
CA SER A 42 3.86 10.48 -4.64
C SER A 42 5.04 9.51 -4.48
N ALA A 43 5.73 9.53 -3.35
CA ALA A 43 6.81 8.59 -3.05
C ALA A 43 6.31 7.13 -3.07
N LEU A 44 5.20 6.83 -2.39
CA LEU A 44 4.63 5.48 -2.36
C LEU A 44 4.14 5.04 -3.74
N THR A 45 3.50 5.91 -4.52
CA THR A 45 3.08 5.58 -5.88
C THR A 45 4.27 5.27 -6.79
N SER A 46 5.37 6.02 -6.65
CA SER A 46 6.62 5.76 -7.37
C SER A 46 7.22 4.40 -7.01
N VAL A 47 7.30 4.09 -5.72
CA VAL A 47 7.82 2.82 -5.19
C VAL A 47 6.94 1.63 -5.58
N LEU A 48 5.63 1.80 -5.61
CA LEU A 48 4.69 0.75 -6.05
C LEU A 48 4.72 0.59 -7.58
N ALA A 49 4.91 1.67 -8.34
CA ALA A 49 5.05 1.61 -9.79
C ALA A 49 6.31 0.85 -10.22
N SER A 50 7.44 1.07 -9.53
CA SER A 50 8.71 0.38 -9.81
C SER A 50 8.71 -1.09 -9.39
N GLN A 51 7.91 -1.45 -8.39
CA GLN A 51 7.76 -2.82 -7.90
C GLN A 51 6.55 -3.54 -8.50
N ARG A 52 5.89 -3.00 -9.52
CA ARG A 52 4.78 -3.70 -10.19
C ARG A 52 5.32 -5.04 -10.67
N PRO A 53 4.84 -6.17 -10.13
CA PRO A 53 5.15 -7.46 -10.70
C PRO A 53 4.62 -7.41 -12.12
N ILE A 54 5.47 -7.72 -13.10
CA ILE A 54 5.00 -8.04 -14.44
C ILE A 54 4.26 -9.36 -14.28
N ILE A 55 2.98 -9.27 -13.95
CA ILE A 55 2.07 -10.40 -14.05
C ILE A 55 1.84 -10.53 -15.54
N SER A 56 2.72 -11.30 -16.20
CA SER A 56 2.42 -11.88 -17.50
C SER A 56 1.26 -12.85 -17.27
N LEU A 57 0.05 -12.29 -17.26
CA LEU A 57 -1.16 -13.09 -17.34
C LEU A 57 -1.15 -13.64 -18.78
N PRO A 58 -1.17 -14.97 -18.98
CA PRO A 58 -1.46 -15.49 -20.31
C PRO A 58 -2.79 -14.89 -20.73
N ASP A 59 -2.87 -14.40 -21.97
CA ASP A 59 -4.06 -13.80 -22.57
C ASP A 59 -5.22 -14.80 -22.50
N HIS A 60 -5.93 -14.83 -21.38
CA HIS A 60 -7.22 -15.48 -21.28
C HIS A 60 -8.24 -14.46 -21.75
N ASP A 61 -8.43 -14.49 -23.07
CA ASP A 61 -9.59 -13.93 -23.70
C ASP A 61 -10.86 -14.46 -23.03
N GLY A 62 -11.72 -13.55 -22.57
CA GLY A 62 -13.08 -13.87 -22.15
C GLY A 62 -13.42 -13.63 -20.68
N SER A 63 -13.66 -12.37 -20.33
CA SER A 63 -14.97 -11.86 -19.85
C SER A 63 -14.80 -10.62 -18.97
N GLU A 64 -15.17 -9.45 -19.49
CA GLU A 64 -15.47 -8.27 -18.68
C GLU A 64 -16.84 -8.42 -17.99
N PRO A 65 -17.13 -7.60 -16.96
CA PRO A 65 -17.86 -6.37 -17.27
C PRO A 65 -17.40 -5.16 -16.45
N GLY A 66 -17.02 -4.04 -17.10
CA GLY A 66 -16.69 -2.83 -16.32
C GLY A 66 -16.28 -1.54 -17.00
N THR A 67 -17.10 -1.00 -17.90
CA THR A 67 -17.24 0.44 -18.20
C THR A 67 -16.23 1.13 -19.13
N SER A 68 -16.72 1.40 -20.35
CA SER A 68 -16.75 2.72 -21.01
C SER A 68 -15.44 3.36 -21.47
N GLY A 69 -15.20 3.31 -22.80
CA GLY A 69 -14.52 4.40 -23.51
C GLY A 69 -13.96 4.07 -24.91
N ARG A 70 -14.81 4.12 -25.94
CA ARG A 70 -14.60 4.74 -27.29
C ARG A 70 -13.16 4.71 -27.88
N PHE A 71 -12.87 4.24 -29.11
CA PHE A 71 -13.46 4.60 -30.40
C PHE A 71 -13.23 3.51 -31.47
N HIS A 72 -14.20 3.42 -32.38
CA HIS A 72 -14.20 2.59 -33.59
C HIS A 72 -13.22 3.10 -34.67
N HIS A 73 -12.45 2.19 -35.25
CA HIS A 73 -12.17 2.10 -36.69
C HIS A 73 -12.23 0.58 -37.00
N GLY A 74 -13.09 0.00 -37.84
CA GLY A 74 -13.80 0.51 -39.01
C GLY A 74 -13.29 -0.25 -40.24
N ALA A 75 -14.03 -1.30 -40.62
CA ALA A 75 -14.08 -2.02 -41.92
C ALA A 75 -13.64 -3.52 -41.94
N GLU A 76 -14.60 -4.43 -41.65
CA GLU A 76 -15.24 -5.43 -42.56
C GLU A 76 -14.38 -6.39 -43.45
N PRO A 77 -14.91 -7.52 -43.97
CA PRO A 77 -14.73 -8.87 -43.42
C PRO A 77 -14.22 -9.91 -44.45
N GLY A 78 -13.87 -11.13 -44.03
CA GLY A 78 -13.65 -12.23 -44.95
C GLY A 78 -13.47 -13.60 -44.29
N PRO A 79 -13.82 -14.72 -44.96
CA PRO A 79 -14.73 -15.71 -44.37
C PRO A 79 -14.13 -17.11 -44.19
N GLY A 80 -14.70 -17.85 -43.22
CA GLY A 80 -14.94 -19.29 -43.33
C GLY A 80 -13.77 -20.23 -43.00
N ASN A 81 -13.93 -21.04 -41.95
CA ASN A 81 -14.27 -22.46 -42.10
C ASN A 81 -14.62 -23.07 -40.72
N PRO A 82 -15.80 -23.70 -40.55
CA PRO A 82 -16.14 -24.48 -39.37
C PRO A 82 -15.54 -25.88 -39.48
N ASN A 83 -14.32 -26.07 -39.01
CA ASN A 83 -13.83 -27.41 -38.70
C ASN A 83 -13.11 -27.36 -37.36
N GLY A 84 -13.87 -27.72 -36.32
CA GLY A 84 -13.33 -28.15 -35.05
C GLY A 84 -12.49 -29.39 -35.28
N VAL A 85 -11.22 -29.18 -35.61
CA VAL A 85 -10.19 -30.18 -35.37
C VAL A 85 -9.85 -30.04 -33.91
N LEU A 86 -10.48 -30.88 -33.09
CA LEU A 86 -9.97 -31.24 -31.78
C LEU A 86 -8.64 -31.96 -32.02
N THR A 87 -7.54 -31.21 -32.07
CA THR A 87 -6.24 -31.80 -31.81
C THR A 87 -6.26 -32.26 -30.35
N PRO A 88 -5.85 -33.50 -30.04
CA PRO A 88 -5.49 -33.80 -28.67
C PRO A 88 -4.27 -32.92 -28.39
N ASP A 89 -4.49 -31.84 -27.66
CA ASP A 89 -3.42 -31.15 -26.96
C ASP A 89 -2.89 -32.17 -25.95
N ASN A 90 -1.95 -32.99 -26.41
CA ASN A 90 -0.95 -33.53 -25.52
C ASN A 90 -0.23 -32.28 -24.99
N ASP A 91 -0.76 -31.77 -23.89
CA ASP A 91 -0.12 -30.78 -23.03
C ASP A 91 1.11 -31.48 -22.43
N GLU A 92 2.09 -31.75 -23.31
CA GLU A 92 3.35 -32.40 -23.01
C GLU A 92 4.13 -31.36 -22.22
N LYS A 93 3.88 -31.36 -20.92
CA LYS A 93 4.50 -30.48 -19.95
C LYS A 93 6.01 -30.55 -20.18
N THR A 94 6.57 -29.45 -20.67
CA THR A 94 7.97 -29.44 -21.07
C THR A 94 8.84 -29.71 -19.84
N PRO A 95 10.02 -30.32 -19.99
CA PRO A 95 10.93 -30.52 -18.86
C PRO A 95 11.20 -29.22 -18.09
N ASP A 96 11.21 -28.08 -18.78
CA ASP A 96 11.39 -26.74 -18.23
C ASP A 96 10.21 -26.33 -17.32
N ASP A 97 8.97 -26.66 -17.69
CA ASP A 97 7.77 -26.40 -16.86
C ASP A 97 7.74 -27.23 -15.58
N VAL A 98 8.26 -28.46 -15.65
CA VAL A 98 8.36 -29.37 -14.49
C VAL A 98 9.44 -28.87 -13.53
N GLU A 99 10.57 -28.40 -14.04
CA GLU A 99 11.65 -27.82 -13.23
C GLU A 99 11.19 -26.51 -12.56
N LEU A 100 10.53 -25.61 -13.29
CA LEU A 100 9.97 -24.38 -12.75
C LEU A 100 8.95 -24.65 -11.62
N LEU A 101 8.12 -25.68 -11.78
CA LEU A 101 7.16 -26.07 -10.74
C LEU A 101 7.86 -26.58 -9.48
N ARG A 102 8.91 -27.39 -9.63
CA ARG A 102 9.72 -27.89 -8.50
C ARG A 102 10.37 -26.74 -7.74
N ASP A 103 10.90 -25.74 -8.45
CA ASP A 103 11.51 -24.56 -7.84
C ASP A 103 10.50 -23.73 -7.06
N LYS A 104 9.30 -23.52 -7.62
CA LYS A 104 8.19 -22.86 -6.91
C LYS A 104 7.77 -23.60 -5.64
N ILE A 105 7.62 -24.93 -5.73
CA ILE A 105 7.29 -25.77 -4.57
C ILE A 105 8.40 -25.65 -3.52
N SER A 106 9.66 -25.76 -3.93
CA SER A 106 10.81 -25.68 -3.03
C SER A 106 10.93 -24.31 -2.36
N SER A 107 10.70 -23.23 -3.11
CA SER A 107 10.63 -21.86 -2.59
C SER A 107 9.50 -21.68 -1.57
N ASN A 108 8.31 -22.21 -1.87
CA ASN A 108 7.17 -22.16 -0.95
C ASN A 108 7.42 -22.96 0.33
N ILE A 109 7.98 -24.17 0.23
CA ILE A 109 8.38 -24.99 1.38
C ILE A 109 9.40 -24.22 2.24
N SER A 110 10.36 -23.53 1.61
CA SER A 110 11.39 -22.77 2.31
C SER A 110 10.83 -21.52 3.02
N THR A 111 9.75 -20.93 2.52
CA THR A 111 9.15 -19.72 3.11
C THR A 111 8.09 -20.05 4.18
N MET A 112 7.45 -21.22 4.12
CA MET A 112 6.37 -21.62 5.04
C MET A 112 6.75 -21.51 6.53
N PRO A 113 7.94 -21.93 7.01
CA PRO A 113 8.29 -21.82 8.42
C PRO A 113 8.25 -20.37 8.94
N ASN A 114 8.67 -19.41 8.11
CA ASN A 114 8.65 -18.00 8.46
C ASN A 114 7.22 -17.44 8.52
N VAL A 115 6.34 -17.88 7.62
CA VAL A 115 4.92 -17.52 7.63
C VAL A 115 4.25 -18.05 8.89
N LEU A 116 4.46 -19.33 9.21
CA LEU A 116 3.89 -19.98 10.40
C LEU A 116 4.38 -19.32 11.69
N LYS A 117 5.67 -19.00 11.77
CA LYS A 117 6.25 -18.27 12.91
C LYS A 117 5.53 -16.93 13.13
N ARG A 118 5.38 -16.13 12.07
CA ARG A 118 4.68 -14.85 12.14
C ARG A 118 3.21 -15.00 12.53
N MET A 119 2.52 -16.02 12.01
CA MET A 119 1.14 -16.31 12.40
C MET A 119 1.03 -16.60 13.91
N ASN A 120 1.92 -17.43 14.46
CA ASN A 120 1.95 -17.72 15.89
C ASN A 120 2.24 -16.48 16.74
N GLU A 121 3.17 -15.62 16.31
CA GLU A 121 3.44 -14.35 16.99
C GLU A 121 2.21 -13.42 16.99
N CYS A 122 1.47 -13.34 15.88
CA CYS A 122 0.25 -12.56 15.80
C CYS A 122 -0.84 -13.09 16.73
N ILE A 123 -1.08 -14.40 16.74
CA ILE A 123 -2.03 -15.05 17.66
C ILE A 123 -1.66 -14.73 19.11
N SER A 124 -0.38 -14.90 19.47
CA SER A 124 0.10 -14.61 20.82
C SER A 124 -0.11 -13.15 21.24
N ARG A 125 0.06 -12.20 20.32
CA ARG A 125 -0.21 -10.78 20.58
C ARG A 125 -1.70 -10.50 20.77
N ILE A 126 -2.56 -11.14 20.00
CA ILE A 126 -4.02 -11.02 20.13
C ILE A 126 -4.47 -11.58 21.48
N ASP A 127 -4.01 -12.77 21.86
CA ASP A 127 -4.37 -13.39 23.13
C ASP A 127 -3.94 -12.54 24.33
N LYS A 128 -2.74 -11.94 24.26
CA LYS A 128 -2.26 -11.00 25.27
C LYS A 128 -3.17 -9.78 25.37
N LEU A 129 -3.58 -9.20 24.24
CA LEU A 129 -4.46 -8.02 24.19
C LEU A 129 -5.88 -8.32 24.71
N VAL A 130 -6.39 -9.52 24.44
CA VAL A 130 -7.68 -9.99 24.98
C VAL A 130 -7.58 -10.21 26.49
N SER A 131 -6.47 -10.76 26.96
CA SER A 131 -6.24 -11.06 28.39
C SER A 131 -5.94 -9.81 29.21
N SER A 132 -5.36 -8.76 28.61
CA SER A 132 -4.94 -7.55 29.32
C SER A 132 -6.10 -6.65 29.76
N ASN A 133 -7.36 -6.93 29.38
CA ASN A 133 -8.51 -6.06 29.64
C ASN A 133 -8.23 -4.58 29.28
N GLU A 134 -7.26 -4.33 28.38
CA GLU A 134 -6.95 -2.98 27.92
C GLU A 134 -8.19 -2.36 27.31
N THR A 135 -8.34 -1.06 27.53
CA THR A 135 -9.49 -0.29 27.08
C THR A 135 -9.51 -0.24 25.55
N ILE A 136 -10.00 -1.31 24.91
CA ILE A 136 -10.25 -1.35 23.46
C ILE A 136 -11.20 -0.20 23.18
N HIS A 137 -10.78 0.72 22.32
CA HIS A 137 -11.56 1.89 21.98
C HIS A 137 -12.98 1.48 21.56
N PRO A 138 -14.04 2.19 22.03
CA PRO A 138 -15.44 1.76 21.84
C PRO A 138 -15.82 1.46 20.38
N ALA A 139 -15.22 2.16 19.41
CA ALA A 139 -15.43 1.93 17.98
C ALA A 139 -15.07 0.51 17.50
N PHE A 140 -14.20 -0.20 18.22
CA PHE A 140 -13.76 -1.56 17.89
C PHE A 140 -14.40 -2.63 18.80
N LYS A 141 -15.30 -2.24 19.70
CA LYS A 141 -16.05 -3.21 20.51
C LYS A 141 -17.14 -3.85 19.64
N ARG A 142 -17.13 -5.17 19.55
CA ARG A 142 -18.22 -5.92 18.91
C ARG A 142 -19.50 -5.69 19.72
N LYS A 143 -20.60 -5.30 19.08
CA LYS A 143 -21.90 -5.22 19.73
C LYS A 143 -22.24 -6.59 20.31
N LYS A 144 -22.58 -6.63 21.59
CA LYS A 144 -23.06 -7.83 22.26
C LYS A 144 -24.49 -8.06 21.78
N SER A 145 -24.72 -9.15 21.05
CA SER A 145 -26.07 -9.65 20.75
C SER A 145 -26.68 -10.27 21.98
#